data_AF-A0A831KAX2-F1
#
_entry.id   AF-A0A831KAX2-F1
#
_cell.length_a   1.000
_cell.length_b   1.000
_cell.length_c   1.000
_cell.angle_alpha   90.00
_cell.angle_beta   90.00
_cell.angle_gamma   90.00
#
_symmetry.space_group_name_H-M   'P 1'
#
loop_
_entity.id
_entity.type
_entity.pdbx_description
1 polymer ?
#
loop_
_entity_poly.entity_id
_entity_poly.type
_entity_poly.pdbx_seq_one_letter_code
_entity_poly.pdbx_strand_id
1 'polypeptide(L)' 'MKSFQHHFQVPFHELDPGGVMFYAHLFSHAHDGYAALLAETGWSLKAMLNAGDYLVPLV' A
#
# COMPACT_ATOMS: atom_id res chain seq x y z
N MET A 1 -14.83 14.09 9.57
CA MET A 1 -13.75 13.10 9.37
C MET A 1 -12.94 13.58 8.17
N LYS A 2 -11.61 13.74 8.27
CA LYS A 2 -10.79 14.08 7.09
C LYS A 2 -10.64 12.82 6.23
N SER A 3 -10.77 12.96 4.91
CA SER A 3 -10.48 11.87 3.97
C SER A 3 -8.98 11.73 3.80
N PHE A 4 -8.47 10.50 3.80
CA PHE A 4 -7.11 10.19 3.36
C PHE A 4 -7.10 9.97 1.84
N GLN A 5 -6.03 10.39 1.16
CA GLN A 5 -5.87 10.19 -0.28
C GLN A 5 -4.47 9.67 -0.58
N HIS A 6 -4.41 8.53 -1.27
CA HIS A 6 -3.17 7.94 -1.76
C HIS A 6 -3.08 8.10 -3.28
N HIS A 7 -2.04 8.78 -3.75
CA HIS A 7 -1.77 8.98 -5.17
C HIS A 7 -0.62 8.07 -5.59
N PHE A 8 -0.80 7.33 -6.68
CA PHE A 8 0.22 6.45 -7.24
C PHE A 8 0.28 6.61 -8.76
N GLN A 9 1.39 6.15 -9.34
CA GLN A 9 1.56 6.07 -10.79
C GLN A 9 1.61 4.60 -11.19
N VAL A 10 0.91 4.25 -12.27
CA VAL A 10 0.96 2.89 -12.81
C VAL A 10 2.24 2.76 -13.66
N PRO A 11 3.21 1.93 -13.26
CA PRO A 11 4.41 1.69 -14.05
C PRO A 11 4.10 0.82 -15.28
N PHE A 12 4.90 0.97 -16.33
CA PHE A 12 4.69 0.29 -17.61
C PHE A 12 4.59 -1.24 -17.51
N HIS A 13 5.34 -1.87 -16.59
CA HIS A 13 5.37 -3.33 -16.44
C HIS A 13 4.10 -3.92 -15.78
N GLU A 14 3.21 -3.07 -15.26
CA GLU A 14 1.92 -3.48 -14.72
C GLU A 14 0.79 -3.39 -15.75
N LEU A 15 1.08 -2.89 -16.95
CA LEU A 15 0.11 -2.76 -18.03
C LEU A 15 -0.10 -4.10 -18.74
N ASP A 16 -1.35 -4.37 -19.08
CA ASP A 16 -1.72 -5.43 -20.01
C ASP A 16 -1.41 -5.02 -21.47
N PRO A 17 -1.60 -5.92 -22.45
CA PRO A 17 -1.38 -5.58 -23.87
C PRO A 17 -2.26 -4.45 -24.42
N GLY A 18 -3.34 -4.08 -23.73
CA GLY A 18 -4.21 -2.95 -24.06
C GLY A 18 -3.73 -1.61 -23.47
N GLY A 19 -2.64 -1.61 -22.70
CA GLY A 19 -2.12 -0.41 -22.04
C GLY A 19 -2.92 0.00 -20.81
N VAL A 20 -3.74 -0.91 -20.26
CA VAL A 20 -4.49 -0.70 -19.02
C VAL A 20 -3.79 -1.47 -17.91
N MET A 21 -3.81 -0.94 -16.69
CA MET A 21 -3.29 -1.66 -15.52
C MET A 21 -3.97 -3.02 -15.39
N PHE A 22 -3.18 -4.10 -15.35
CA PHE A 22 -3.71 -5.43 -15.08
C PHE A 22 -4.30 -5.47 -13.67
N TYR A 23 -5.56 -5.91 -13.56
CA TYR A 23 -6.39 -5.73 -12.37
C TYR A 23 -5.75 -6.24 -11.07
N ALA A 24 -4.88 -7.26 -11.13
CA ALA A 24 -4.22 -7.80 -9.94
C ALA A 24 -3.32 -6.75 -9.25
N HIS A 25 -2.70 -5.86 -10.02
CA HIS A 25 -1.86 -4.79 -9.48
C HIS A 25 -2.68 -3.73 -8.72
N LEU A 26 -3.99 -3.62 -8.97
CA LEU A 26 -4.86 -2.74 -8.18
C LEU A 26 -4.81 -3.10 -6.69
N PHE A 27 -4.71 -4.39 -6.35
CA PHE A 27 -4.63 -4.82 -4.96
C PHE A 27 -3.31 -4.41 -4.31
N SER A 28 -2.21 -4.40 -5.06
CA SER A 28 -0.93 -3.87 -4.58
C SER A 28 -1.03 -2.38 -4.27
N HIS A 29 -1.57 -1.58 -5.20
CA HIS A 29 -1.74 -0.13 -4.97
C HIS A 29 -2.72 0.18 -3.84
N ALA A 30 -3.79 -0.60 -3.71
CA ALA A 30 -4.73 -0.47 -2.60
C ALA A 30 -4.07 -0.80 -1.25
N HIS A 31 -3.24 -1.84 -1.21
CA HIS A 31 -2.48 -2.22 -0.03
C HIS A 31 -1.44 -1.15 0.35
N ASP A 32 -0.75 -0.56 -0.63
CA ASP A 32 0.18 0.55 -0.39
C ASP A 32 -0.55 1.77 0.19
N GLY A 33 -1.74 2.08 -0.32
CA GLY A 33 -2.61 3.12 0.23
C GLY A 33 -3.05 2.84 1.66
N TYR A 34 -3.41 1.59 1.98
CA TYR A 34 -3.73 1.17 3.34
C TYR A 34 -2.53 1.29 4.29
N ALA A 35 -1.35 0.82 3.88
CA ALA A 35 -0.13 0.93 4.65
C ALA A 35 0.26 2.40 4.90
N ALA A 36 0.05 3.28 3.91
CA ALA A 36 0.27 4.71 4.05
C ALA A 36 -0.70 5.37 5.04
N LEU A 37 -1.98 4.97 5.04
CA LEU A 37 -2.96 5.41 6.03
C LEU A 37 -2.57 4.96 7.46
N LEU A 38 -2.16 3.71 7.62
CA LEU A 38 -1.69 3.21 8.92
C LEU A 38 -0.50 4.04 9.41
N ALA A 39 0.45 4.35 8.53
CA ALA A 39 1.57 5.20 8.87
C ALA A 39 1.14 6.62 9.30
N GLU A 40 0.17 7.25 8.61
CA GLU A 40 -0.36 8.56 9.00
C GLU A 40 -1.04 8.55 10.38
N THR A 41 -1.66 7.43 10.75
CA THR A 41 -2.32 7.27 12.05
C THR A 41 -1.39 6.80 13.18
N GLY A 42 -0.09 6.67 12.93
CA GLY A 42 0.92 6.29 13.92
C GLY A 42 1.20 4.78 14.01
N TRP A 43 0.56 3.97 13.17
CA TRP A 43 0.70 2.51 13.11
C TRP A 43 1.62 2.07 11.96
N SER A 44 2.75 2.76 11.79
CA SER A 44 3.69 2.42 10.72
C SER A 44 4.22 0.99 10.88
N LEU A 45 4.09 0.20 9.81
CA LEU A 45 4.60 -1.18 9.77
C LEU A 45 6.08 -1.27 10.13
N LYS A 46 6.89 -0.34 9.60
CA LYS A 46 8.32 -0.26 9.88
C LYS A 46 8.58 -0.03 11.38
N ALA A 47 7.81 0.85 12.02
CA ALA A 47 7.94 1.10 13.45
C ALA A 47 7.57 -0.14 14.27
N MET A 48 6.48 -0.83 13.90
CA MET A 48 6.02 -2.06 14.56
C MET A 48 7.04 -3.19 14.45
N LEU A 49 7.64 -3.40 13.27
CA LEU A 49 8.68 -4.41 13.07
C LEU A 49 9.96 -4.07 13.83
N ASN A 50 10.35 -2.80 13.87
CA ASN A 50 11.53 -2.36 14.61
C ASN A 50 11.35 -2.44 16.13
N ALA A 51 10.14 -2.27 16.64
CA ALA A 51 9.84 -2.44 18.05
C ALA A 51 10.00 -3.91 18.50
N GLY A 52 9.91 -4.87 17.57
CA GLY A 52 9.98 -6.30 17.88
C GLY A 52 8.72 -6.86 18.52
N ASP A 53 7.65 -6.06 18.61
CA ASP A 53 6.37 -6.44 19.20
C ASP A 53 5.64 -7.51 18.37
N TYR A 54 5.98 -7.64 17.08
CA TYR A 54 5.37 -8.57 16.14
C TYR A 54 6.44 -9.33 15.35
N LEU A 55 6.28 -10.65 15.23
CA LEU A 55 7.22 -11.52 14.52
C LEU A 55 7.14 -11.37 12.98
N VAL A 56 5.92 -11.17 12.46
CA VAL A 56 5.63 -10.98 11.04
C VAL A 56 4.39 -10.09 10.95
N PRO A 57 4.37 -9.10 10.03
CA PRO A 57 3.16 -8.32 9.82
C PRO A 57 2.15 -9.16 9.03
N LEU A 58 0.96 -9.34 9.60
CA LEU A 58 -0.21 -9.83 8.86
C LEU A 58 -0.98 -8.60 8.41
N VAL A 59 -0.82 -8.25 7.13
CA VAL A 59 -1.55 -7.18 6.43
C VAL A 59 -2.15 -7.73 5.16
#